data_AF-A0A7L5Z4I4-F1
#
_entry.id   AF-A0A7L5Z4I4-F1
#
_cell.length_a   1.000
_cell.length_b   1.000
_cell.length_c   1.000
_cell.angle_alpha   90.00
_cell.angle_beta   90.00
_cell.angle_gamma   90.00
#
_symmetry.space_group_name_H-M   'P 1'
#
loop_
_entity.id
_entity.type
_entity.pdbx_description
1 polymer ?
#
loop_
_entity_poly.entity_id
_entity_poly.type
_entity_poly.pdbx_seq_one_letter_code
_entity_poly.pdbx_strand_id
1 'polypeptide(L)'
;MIRQIRHLLGAVAAVTVGMCIVSGPVLAQEATPVQVALNPVSLEAVANALDTGDLETLRQASQDRALLDQLAASSPDTLIEFQLALAGAYADAGLKQDAIEAYQQALVSILRFRGQGDLSMAEPMEAIARLAESPSEKARWFSTAFDIRERVWGATNPNLDPYRDQANAARRVVGQAAYERPEGTRAGRSTSIW
;
A
#
# COMPACT_ATOMS: atom_id res chain seq x y z
N MET A 1 2.74 -0.86 13.27
CA MET A 1 2.67 -0.06 12.03
C MET A 1 1.82 1.21 12.25
N ILE A 2 0.63 1.09 12.84
CA ILE A 2 -0.30 2.21 13.17
C ILE A 2 0.36 3.40 13.92
N ARG A 3 1.25 3.15 14.90
CA ARG A 3 1.95 4.22 15.65
C ARG A 3 2.86 5.14 14.80
N GLN A 4 3.36 4.70 13.65
CA GLN A 4 4.25 5.53 12.81
C GLN A 4 3.47 6.60 12.03
N ILE A 5 2.23 6.31 11.64
CA ILE A 5 1.40 7.17 10.79
C ILE A 5 0.99 8.47 11.53
N ARG A 6 0.79 8.39 12.85
CA ARG A 6 0.45 9.56 13.69
C ARG A 6 1.53 10.65 13.64
N HIS A 7 2.80 10.27 13.55
CA HIS A 7 3.90 11.23 13.49
C HIS A 7 3.97 11.98 12.16
N LEU A 8 3.52 11.36 11.07
CA LEU A 8 3.56 11.96 9.73
C LEU A 8 2.33 12.82 9.44
N LEU A 9 1.14 12.41 9.90
CA LEU A 9 -0.08 13.22 9.80
C LEU A 9 -0.07 14.43 10.76
N GLY A 10 0.53 14.29 11.95
CA GLY A 10 0.58 15.36 12.95
C GLY A 10 1.42 16.58 12.54
N ALA A 11 2.34 16.45 11.57
CA ALA A 11 3.22 17.54 11.13
C ALA A 11 2.55 18.48 10.10
N VAL A 12 1.47 18.05 9.43
CA VAL A 12 0.85 18.79 8.31
C VAL A 12 -0.22 19.80 8.79
N ALA A 13 -0.73 19.67 10.01
CA ALA A 13 -1.83 20.49 10.53
C ALA A 13 -1.48 21.96 10.87
N ALA A 14 -0.26 22.44 10.57
CA ALA A 14 0.25 23.72 11.04
C ALA A 14 0.13 24.91 10.07
N VAL A 15 -0.54 24.79 8.92
CA VAL A 15 -0.68 25.91 7.97
C VAL A 15 -2.12 26.10 7.53
N THR A 16 -2.86 26.96 8.24
CA THR A 16 -4.05 27.61 7.67
C THR A 16 -4.41 28.87 8.45
N VAL A 17 -4.13 30.05 7.89
CA VAL A 17 -4.90 31.26 8.20
C VAL A 17 -5.05 32.10 6.94
N GLY A 18 -6.31 32.36 6.58
CA GLY A 18 -6.74 33.69 6.18
C GLY A 18 -7.12 33.86 4.70
N MET A 19 -8.42 33.95 4.42
CA MET A 19 -8.91 34.96 3.48
C MET A 19 -10.41 35.25 3.70
N CYS A 20 -10.72 36.50 4.03
CA CYS A 20 -12.07 37.06 4.12
C CYS A 20 -12.59 37.43 2.72
N ILE A 21 -13.88 37.22 2.40
CA ILE A 21 -14.62 38.04 1.42
C ILE A 21 -16.10 38.25 1.81
N VAL A 22 -16.37 39.54 2.08
CA VAL A 22 -17.53 40.43 1.82
C VAL A 22 -18.88 39.87 1.30
N SER A 23 -19.95 40.36 1.95
CA SER A 23 -21.38 40.19 1.65
C SER A 23 -21.92 41.00 0.46
N GLY A 24 -22.91 40.45 -0.25
CA GLY A 24 -23.88 41.16 -1.11
C GLY A 24 -24.96 40.20 -1.67
N PRO A 25 -26.26 40.57 -1.74
CA PRO A 25 -27.33 39.62 -2.08
C PRO A 25 -27.76 39.73 -3.56
N VAL A 26 -27.97 38.59 -4.23
CA VAL A 26 -28.70 38.52 -5.51
C VAL A 26 -29.60 37.28 -5.50
N LEU A 27 -30.87 37.53 -5.83
CA LEU A 27 -31.94 36.55 -6.06
C LEU A 27 -31.72 35.82 -7.38
N ALA A 28 -31.48 34.50 -7.32
CA ALA A 28 -31.78 33.57 -8.41
C ALA A 28 -31.84 32.15 -7.81
N GLN A 29 -33.06 31.59 -7.76
CA GLN A 29 -33.32 30.21 -7.38
C GLN A 29 -32.94 29.31 -8.57
N GLU A 30 -31.66 28.96 -8.68
CA GLU A 30 -31.24 27.83 -9.51
C GLU A 30 -31.38 26.55 -8.68
N ALA A 31 -32.03 25.53 -9.25
CA ALA A 31 -32.12 24.21 -8.66
C ALA A 31 -30.71 23.64 -8.55
N THR A 32 -30.14 23.72 -7.35
CA THR A 32 -28.84 23.13 -7.04
C THR A 32 -28.94 21.62 -7.24
N PRO A 33 -28.03 20.98 -8.00
CA PRO A 33 -27.81 19.56 -7.78
C PRO A 33 -27.45 19.44 -6.30
N VAL A 34 -28.05 18.46 -5.61
CA VAL A 34 -27.67 18.09 -4.25
C VAL A 34 -26.21 17.65 -4.31
N GLN A 35 -25.31 18.63 -4.21
CA GLN A 35 -23.95 18.41 -3.78
C GLN A 35 -24.14 17.93 -2.35
N VAL A 36 -24.11 16.61 -2.16
CA VAL A 36 -23.79 16.04 -0.87
C VAL A 36 -22.42 16.65 -0.55
N ALA A 37 -22.43 17.76 0.19
CA ALA A 37 -21.24 18.31 0.79
C ALA A 37 -20.78 17.25 1.78
N LEU A 38 -20.01 16.29 1.28
CA LEU A 38 -19.19 15.45 2.12
C LEU A 38 -18.38 16.44 2.94
N ASN A 39 -18.63 16.49 4.26
CA ASN A 39 -17.77 17.25 5.14
C ASN A 39 -16.34 16.75 4.87
N PRO A 40 -15.40 17.63 4.49
CA PRO A 40 -14.06 17.20 4.13
C PRO A 40 -13.47 16.44 5.32
N VAL A 41 -12.94 15.24 5.07
CA VAL A 41 -12.41 14.40 6.15
C VAL A 41 -11.09 15.02 6.59
N SER A 42 -10.99 15.45 7.85
CA SER A 42 -9.77 16.04 8.37
C SER A 42 -8.68 14.97 8.56
N LEU A 43 -7.40 15.37 8.48
CA LEU A 43 -6.26 14.48 8.76
C LEU A 43 -6.34 13.85 10.16
N GLU A 44 -6.90 14.59 11.14
CA GLU A 44 -7.14 14.10 12.49
C GLU A 44 -8.23 13.01 12.51
N ALA A 45 -9.33 13.19 11.77
CA ALA A 45 -10.36 12.18 11.63
C ALA A 45 -9.81 10.91 10.98
N VAL A 46 -8.95 11.04 9.96
CA VAL A 46 -8.26 9.89 9.34
C VAL A 46 -7.37 9.16 10.34
N ALA A 47 -6.54 9.90 11.10
CA ALA A 47 -5.65 9.30 12.09
C ALA A 47 -6.44 8.54 13.17
N ASN A 48 -7.51 9.14 13.68
CA ASN A 48 -8.38 8.49 14.65
C ASN A 48 -9.11 7.28 14.06
N ALA A 49 -9.55 7.36 12.80
CA ALA A 49 -10.19 6.24 12.13
C ALA A 49 -9.24 5.05 11.92
N LEU A 50 -7.96 5.30 11.60
CA LEU A 50 -6.93 4.27 11.54
C LEU A 50 -6.69 3.61 12.91
N ASP A 51 -6.69 4.39 14.00
CA ASP A 51 -6.48 3.88 15.36
C ASP A 51 -7.68 3.07 15.87
N THR A 52 -8.89 3.46 15.50
CA THR A 52 -10.15 2.85 15.99
C THR A 52 -10.71 1.78 15.05
N GLY A 53 -10.19 1.67 13.83
CA GLY A 53 -10.75 0.79 12.80
C GLY A 53 -12.09 1.28 12.26
N ASP A 54 -12.34 2.60 12.26
CA ASP A 54 -13.55 3.18 11.66
C ASP A 54 -13.45 3.14 10.12
N LEU A 55 -13.89 2.01 9.57
CA LEU A 55 -13.83 1.74 8.14
C LEU A 55 -14.67 2.71 7.31
N GLU A 56 -15.73 3.29 7.87
CA GLU A 56 -16.59 4.21 7.12
C GLU A 56 -15.88 5.55 6.91
N THR A 57 -15.26 6.09 7.96
CA THR A 57 -14.44 7.31 7.84
C THR A 57 -13.24 7.06 6.90
N LEU A 58 -12.60 5.89 6.99
CA LEU A 58 -11.51 5.51 6.09
C LEU A 58 -11.97 5.40 4.63
N ARG A 59 -13.15 4.84 4.38
CA ARG A 59 -13.76 4.78 3.05
C ARG A 59 -14.03 6.16 2.50
N GLN A 60 -14.63 7.05 3.29
CA GLN A 60 -14.87 8.44 2.90
C GLN A 60 -13.55 9.17 2.59
N ALA A 61 -12.54 9.00 3.45
CA ALA A 61 -11.22 9.57 3.23
C ALA A 61 -10.57 9.11 1.92
N SER A 62 -10.73 7.83 1.57
CA SER A 62 -10.20 7.28 0.31
C SER A 62 -10.88 7.82 -0.95
N GLN A 63 -12.08 8.37 -0.81
CA GLN A 63 -12.87 8.97 -1.89
C GLN A 63 -12.69 10.50 -1.97
N ASP A 64 -12.18 11.13 -0.91
CA ASP A 64 -11.92 12.56 -0.85
C ASP A 64 -10.67 12.92 -1.66
N ARG A 65 -10.89 13.39 -2.90
CA ARG A 65 -9.80 13.76 -3.80
C ARG A 65 -8.94 14.90 -3.26
N ALA A 66 -9.54 15.86 -2.55
CA ALA A 66 -8.80 16.99 -1.99
C ALA A 66 -7.86 16.54 -0.87
N LEU A 67 -8.33 15.63 -0.01
CA LEU A 67 -7.50 14.98 1.00
C LEU A 67 -6.34 14.20 0.36
N LEU A 68 -6.61 13.38 -0.65
CA LEU A 68 -5.56 12.61 -1.34
C LEU A 68 -4.49 13.50 -1.99
N ASP A 69 -4.92 14.61 -2.59
CA ASP A 69 -4.00 15.59 -3.18
C ASP A 69 -3.21 16.34 -2.08
N GLN A 70 -3.82 16.64 -0.94
CA GLN A 70 -3.13 17.21 0.23
C GLN A 70 -2.08 16.25 0.81
N LEU A 71 -2.39 14.95 0.93
CA LEU A 71 -1.45 13.93 1.38
C LEU A 71 -0.25 13.83 0.43
N ALA A 72 -0.52 13.76 -0.88
CA ALA A 72 0.53 13.71 -1.90
C ALA A 72 1.41 14.97 -1.91
N ALA A 73 0.79 16.14 -1.76
CA ALA A 73 1.50 17.42 -1.71
C ALA A 73 2.37 17.56 -0.45
N SER A 74 1.95 16.94 0.67
CA SER A 74 2.75 16.90 1.90
C SER A 74 3.98 16.01 1.73
N SER A 75 3.76 14.78 1.24
CA SER A 75 4.82 13.88 0.78
C SER A 75 4.21 12.70 0.01
N PRO A 76 4.81 12.26 -1.10
CA PRO A 76 4.44 11.01 -1.75
C PRO A 76 4.36 9.80 -0.81
N ASP A 77 5.23 9.75 0.20
CA ASP A 77 5.28 8.65 1.16
C ASP A 77 4.06 8.63 2.07
N THR A 78 3.57 9.80 2.50
CA THR A 78 2.38 9.90 3.35
C THR A 78 1.13 9.37 2.65
N LEU A 79 1.00 9.63 1.34
CA LEU A 79 -0.09 9.06 0.55
C LEU A 79 0.03 7.53 0.45
N ILE A 80 1.23 7.02 0.14
CA ILE A 80 1.47 5.58 0.03
C ILE A 80 1.17 4.88 1.36
N GLU A 81 1.66 5.41 2.48
CA GLU A 81 1.42 4.85 3.80
C GLU A 81 -0.07 4.85 4.18
N PHE A 82 -0.79 5.92 3.87
CA PHE A 82 -2.24 5.98 4.07
C PHE A 82 -2.95 4.87 3.29
N GLN A 83 -2.62 4.68 2.00
CA GLN A 83 -3.24 3.66 1.15
C GLN A 83 -2.94 2.23 1.64
N LEU A 84 -1.71 1.97 2.09
CA LEU A 84 -1.34 0.68 2.66
C LEU A 84 -2.05 0.42 3.99
N ALA A 85 -2.18 1.43 4.85
CA ALA A 85 -2.89 1.31 6.12
C ALA A 85 -4.39 1.07 5.93
N LEU A 86 -5.00 1.78 4.98
CA LEU A 86 -6.38 1.55 4.55
C LEU A 86 -6.58 0.11 4.07
N ALA A 87 -5.70 -0.38 3.19
CA ALA A 87 -5.76 -1.73 2.67
C ALA A 87 -5.63 -2.79 3.77
N GLY A 88 -4.71 -2.57 4.73
CA GLY A 88 -4.58 -3.41 5.91
C GLY A 88 -5.84 -3.44 6.77
N ALA A 89 -6.45 -2.27 7.02
CA ALA A 89 -7.70 -2.17 7.80
C ALA A 89 -8.85 -2.93 7.13
N TYR A 90 -8.99 -2.83 5.80
CA TYR A 90 -9.98 -3.62 5.05
C TYR A 90 -9.68 -5.13 5.11
N ALA A 91 -8.41 -5.52 4.99
CA ALA A 91 -8.00 -6.92 5.08
C ALA A 91 -8.32 -7.52 6.46
N ASP A 92 -8.00 -6.80 7.53
CA ASP A 92 -8.29 -7.19 8.92
C ASP A 92 -9.79 -7.31 9.20
N ALA A 93 -10.61 -6.48 8.54
CA ALA A 93 -12.06 -6.54 8.59
C ALA A 93 -12.68 -7.63 7.70
N GLY A 94 -11.87 -8.37 6.92
CA GLY A 94 -12.34 -9.39 5.99
C GLY A 94 -12.95 -8.84 4.69
N LEU A 95 -12.84 -7.54 4.44
CA LEU A 95 -13.29 -6.87 3.21
C LEU A 95 -12.27 -7.07 2.09
N LYS A 96 -12.16 -8.31 1.59
CA LYS A 96 -11.09 -8.72 0.68
C LYS A 96 -10.99 -7.89 -0.60
N GLN A 97 -12.13 -7.56 -1.22
CA GLN A 97 -12.13 -6.81 -2.48
C GLN A 97 -11.68 -5.37 -2.26
N ASP A 98 -12.22 -4.69 -1.25
CA ASP A 98 -11.81 -3.33 -0.89
C ASP A 98 -10.32 -3.27 -0.51
N ALA A 99 -9.82 -4.28 0.19
CA ALA A 99 -8.41 -4.41 0.51
C ALA A 99 -7.53 -4.56 -0.75
N ILE A 100 -7.92 -5.43 -1.69
CA ILE A 100 -7.21 -5.61 -2.96
C ILE A 100 -7.18 -4.29 -3.74
N GLU A 101 -8.31 -3.59 -3.86
CA GLU A 101 -8.40 -2.32 -4.56
C GLU A 101 -7.49 -1.26 -3.90
N ALA A 102 -7.49 -1.17 -2.57
CA ALA A 102 -6.63 -0.25 -1.84
C ALA A 102 -5.13 -0.57 -2.01
N TYR A 103 -4.74 -1.86 -1.96
CA TYR A 103 -3.35 -2.27 -2.25
C TYR A 103 -2.94 -1.96 -3.70
N GLN A 104 -3.85 -2.10 -4.66
CA GLN A 104 -3.60 -1.72 -6.06
C GLN A 104 -3.41 -0.21 -6.21
N GLN A 105 -4.18 0.61 -5.50
CA GLN A 105 -3.95 2.06 -5.47
C GLN A 105 -2.58 2.41 -4.88
N ALA A 106 -2.17 1.75 -3.81
CA ALA A 106 -0.82 1.90 -3.27
C ALA A 106 0.26 1.53 -4.31
N LEU A 107 0.08 0.44 -5.05
CA LEU A 107 0.99 0.05 -6.13
C LEU A 107 1.06 1.08 -7.26
N VAL A 108 -0.06 1.70 -7.63
CA VAL A 108 -0.08 2.80 -8.61
C VAL A 108 0.70 4.01 -8.10
N SER A 109 0.52 4.39 -6.83
CA SER A 109 1.28 5.47 -6.20
C SER A 109 2.79 5.15 -6.13
N ILE A 110 3.16 3.95 -5.71
CA ILE A 110 4.57 3.51 -5.66
C ILE A 110 5.19 3.55 -7.05
N LEU A 111 4.50 3.01 -8.06
CA LEU A 111 4.95 3.05 -9.45
C LEU A 111 5.17 4.50 -9.92
N ARG A 112 4.24 5.40 -9.61
CA ARG A 112 4.31 6.81 -10.01
C ARG A 112 5.47 7.55 -9.35
N PHE A 113 5.71 7.34 -8.05
CA PHE A 113 6.63 8.16 -7.27
C PHE A 113 8.02 7.53 -7.08
N ARG A 114 8.12 6.21 -7.06
CA ARG A 114 9.37 5.46 -6.82
C ARG A 114 9.84 4.66 -8.04
N GLY A 115 8.94 4.44 -9.01
CA GLY A 115 9.25 3.76 -10.26
C GLY A 115 9.05 2.25 -10.20
N GLN A 116 9.17 1.61 -11.38
CA GLN A 116 8.92 0.19 -11.53
C GLN A 116 9.98 -0.66 -10.82
N GLY A 117 9.50 -1.65 -10.07
CA GLY A 117 10.35 -2.62 -9.38
C GLY A 117 11.02 -2.07 -8.11
N ASP A 118 10.58 -0.92 -7.62
CA ASP A 118 10.95 -0.46 -6.28
C ASP A 118 10.60 -1.53 -5.24
N LEU A 119 11.48 -1.72 -4.24
CA LEU A 119 11.33 -2.77 -3.24
C LEU A 119 10.01 -2.65 -2.46
N SER A 120 9.48 -1.43 -2.29
CA SER A 120 8.22 -1.21 -1.59
C SER A 120 6.99 -1.76 -2.31
N MET A 121 7.11 -2.14 -3.59
CA MET A 121 6.03 -2.84 -4.28
C MET A 121 5.82 -4.27 -3.77
N ALA A 122 6.84 -4.90 -3.17
CA ALA A 122 6.79 -6.32 -2.82
C ALA A 122 5.74 -6.65 -1.76
N GLU A 123 5.62 -5.81 -0.72
CA GLU A 123 4.67 -6.02 0.39
C GLU A 123 3.20 -5.98 -0.05
N PRO A 124 2.71 -4.93 -0.74
CA PRO A 124 1.32 -4.92 -1.24
C PRO A 124 1.05 -6.01 -2.28
N MET A 125 2.03 -6.40 -3.10
CA MET A 125 1.89 -7.54 -4.01
C MET A 125 1.69 -8.86 -3.25
N GLU A 126 2.48 -9.10 -2.20
CA GLU A 126 2.31 -10.28 -1.35
C GLU A 126 0.96 -10.27 -0.61
N ALA A 127 0.50 -9.10 -0.17
CA ALA A 127 -0.81 -8.97 0.46
C ALA A 127 -1.95 -9.29 -0.52
N ILE A 128 -1.92 -8.74 -1.75
CA ILE A 128 -2.88 -9.08 -2.81
C ILE A 128 -2.85 -10.58 -3.10
N ALA A 129 -1.67 -11.20 -3.17
CA ALA A 129 -1.56 -12.64 -3.40
C ALA A 129 -2.22 -13.47 -2.29
N ARG A 130 -2.16 -13.04 -1.03
CA ARG A 130 -2.82 -13.72 0.09
C ARG A 130 -4.35 -13.60 0.00
N LEU A 131 -4.84 -12.45 -0.46
CA LEU A 131 -6.26 -12.16 -0.61
C LEU A 131 -6.90 -12.78 -1.86
N ALA A 132 -6.12 -12.98 -2.92
CA ALA A 132 -6.60 -13.54 -4.18
C ALA A 132 -7.22 -14.93 -4.00
N GLU A 133 -8.16 -15.30 -4.87
CA GLU A 133 -8.80 -16.62 -4.83
C GLU A 133 -8.19 -17.57 -5.86
N SER A 134 -7.77 -17.05 -7.01
CA SER A 134 -7.17 -17.82 -8.10
C SER A 134 -5.74 -18.25 -7.77
N PRO A 135 -5.41 -19.57 -7.78
CA PRO A 135 -4.04 -20.04 -7.58
C PRO A 135 -3.04 -19.43 -8.58
N SER A 136 -3.47 -19.21 -9.82
CA SER A 136 -2.64 -18.58 -10.86
C SER A 136 -2.31 -17.13 -10.54
N GLU A 137 -3.26 -16.38 -9.97
CA GLU A 137 -3.00 -15.00 -9.53
C GLU A 137 -2.08 -14.97 -8.32
N LYS A 138 -2.27 -15.87 -7.35
CA LYS A 138 -1.34 -16.01 -6.20
C LYS A 138 0.09 -16.24 -6.67
N ALA A 139 0.27 -17.21 -7.56
CA ALA A 139 1.58 -17.56 -8.10
C ALA A 139 2.22 -16.37 -8.82
N ARG A 140 1.44 -15.64 -9.64
CA ARG A 140 1.90 -14.45 -10.35
C ARG A 140 2.34 -13.34 -9.39
N TRP A 141 1.52 -12.99 -8.42
CA TRP A 141 1.83 -11.91 -7.48
C TRP A 141 3.02 -12.25 -6.57
N PHE A 142 3.06 -13.46 -5.99
CA PHE A 142 4.22 -13.85 -5.17
C PHE A 142 5.51 -13.94 -5.98
N SER A 143 5.45 -14.44 -7.22
CA SER A 143 6.62 -14.50 -8.09
C SER A 143 7.12 -13.10 -8.42
N THR A 144 6.22 -12.16 -8.77
CA THR A 144 6.59 -10.77 -9.07
C THR A 144 7.24 -10.07 -7.85
N ALA A 145 6.66 -10.24 -6.66
CA ALA A 145 7.23 -9.69 -5.43
C ALA A 145 8.60 -10.30 -5.12
N PHE A 146 8.75 -11.61 -5.31
CA PHE A 146 10.01 -12.32 -5.11
C PHE A 146 11.09 -11.83 -6.08
N ASP A 147 10.79 -11.69 -7.37
CA ASP A 147 11.73 -11.22 -8.39
C ASP A 147 12.25 -9.81 -8.05
N ILE A 148 11.39 -8.94 -7.52
CA ILE A 148 11.79 -7.60 -7.04
C ILE A 148 12.79 -7.72 -5.88
N ARG A 149 12.48 -8.52 -4.85
CA ARG A 149 13.38 -8.72 -3.70
C ARG A 149 14.70 -9.33 -4.14
N GLU A 150 14.67 -10.34 -4.99
CA GLU A 150 15.87 -11.03 -5.47
C GLU A 150 16.79 -10.08 -6.23
N ARG A 151 16.23 -9.23 -7.09
CA ARG A 151 16.98 -8.22 -7.84
C ARG A 151 17.63 -7.17 -6.92
N VAL A 152 16.93 -6.73 -5.88
CA VAL A 152 17.41 -5.67 -4.97
C VAL A 152 18.39 -6.21 -3.94
N TRP A 153 18.16 -7.40 -3.39
CA TRP A 153 18.95 -7.99 -2.32
C TRP A 153 20.07 -8.92 -2.81
N GLY A 154 19.98 -9.40 -4.05
CA GLY A 154 20.88 -10.38 -4.64
C GLY A 154 20.47 -11.82 -4.36
N ALA A 155 20.58 -12.69 -5.37
CA ALA A 155 20.08 -14.08 -5.33
C ALA A 155 20.65 -14.95 -4.20
N THR A 156 21.85 -14.64 -3.70
CA THR A 156 22.50 -15.36 -2.60
C THR A 156 22.14 -14.82 -1.21
N ASN A 157 21.28 -13.79 -1.13
CA ASN A 157 20.93 -13.19 0.14
C ASN A 157 20.06 -14.15 0.98
N PRO A 158 20.48 -14.54 2.20
CA PRO A 158 19.73 -15.49 3.01
C PRO A 158 18.35 -14.96 3.43
N ASN A 159 18.15 -13.64 3.46
CA ASN A 159 16.85 -13.05 3.79
C ASN A 159 15.78 -13.29 2.70
N LEU A 160 16.17 -13.83 1.54
CA LEU A 160 15.23 -14.23 0.49
C LEU A 160 14.52 -15.56 0.80
N ASP A 161 15.05 -16.39 1.70
CA ASP A 161 14.54 -17.76 1.90
C ASP A 161 13.04 -17.82 2.20
N PRO A 162 12.47 -17.04 3.15
CA PRO A 162 11.03 -17.07 3.41
C PRO A 162 10.19 -16.67 2.19
N TYR A 163 10.64 -15.67 1.43
CA TYR A 163 9.95 -15.18 0.24
C TYR A 163 10.05 -16.17 -0.93
N ARG A 164 11.21 -16.84 -1.07
CA ARG A 164 11.43 -17.91 -2.05
C ARG A 164 10.50 -19.08 -1.77
N ASP A 165 10.41 -19.51 -0.51
CA ASP A 165 9.54 -20.61 -0.10
C ASP A 165 8.06 -20.28 -0.35
N GLN A 166 7.64 -19.06 -0.05
CA GLN A 166 6.28 -18.58 -0.28
C GLN A 166 5.93 -18.53 -1.78
N ALA A 167 6.80 -17.98 -2.62
CA ALA A 167 6.61 -17.98 -4.07
C ALA A 167 6.59 -19.40 -4.64
N ASN A 168 7.52 -20.26 -4.20
CA ASN A 168 7.58 -21.66 -4.63
C ASN A 168 6.34 -22.45 -4.23
N ALA A 169 5.79 -22.20 -3.05
CA ALA A 169 4.54 -22.84 -2.62
C ALA A 169 3.40 -22.54 -3.60
N ALA A 170 3.22 -21.27 -3.99
CA ALA A 170 2.17 -20.89 -4.94
C ALA A 170 2.44 -21.42 -6.36
N ARG A 171 3.70 -21.38 -6.82
CA ARG A 171 4.10 -21.90 -8.14
C ARG A 171 3.84 -23.40 -8.28
N ARG A 172 4.12 -24.20 -7.24
CA ARG A 172 3.85 -25.65 -7.24
C ARG A 172 2.37 -25.98 -7.47
N VAL A 173 1.46 -25.20 -6.87
CA VAL A 173 0.01 -25.42 -7.02
C VAL A 173 -0.43 -25.31 -8.48
N VAL A 174 0.24 -24.46 -9.27
CA VAL A 174 -0.07 -24.24 -10.68
C VAL A 174 0.91 -24.96 -11.63
N GLY A 175 1.72 -25.89 -11.12
CA GLY A 175 2.66 -26.68 -11.92
C GLY A 175 3.85 -25.89 -12.50
N GLN A 176 4.15 -24.72 -11.95
CA GLN A 176 5.32 -23.93 -12.36
C GLN A 176 6.59 -24.41 -11.65
N ALA A 177 7.73 -24.34 -12.37
CA ALA A 177 9.03 -24.68 -11.81
C ALA A 177 9.38 -23.76 -10.62
N ALA A 178 9.97 -24.33 -9.57
CA ALA A 178 10.40 -23.57 -8.40
C ALA A 178 11.63 -22.70 -8.70
N TYR A 179 11.74 -21.57 -8.01
CA TYR A 179 13.00 -20.84 -7.88
C TYR A 179 14.00 -21.69 -7.12
N GLU A 180 15.13 -21.95 -7.75
CA GLU A 180 16.24 -22.66 -7.12
C GLU A 180 16.95 -21.75 -6.14
N ARG A 181 17.48 -22.33 -5.05
CA ARG A 181 18.46 -21.64 -4.24
C ARG A 181 19.78 -21.71 -5.01
N PRO A 182 20.41 -20.59 -5.36
CA PRO A 182 21.72 -20.66 -5.98
C PRO A 182 22.62 -21.49 -5.08
N GLU A 183 23.33 -22.46 -5.64
CA GLU A 183 24.38 -23.13 -4.90
C GLU A 183 25.36 -22.04 -4.48
N GLY A 184 25.31 -21.66 -3.20
CA GLY A 184 26.31 -20.76 -2.63
C GLY A 184 27.65 -21.35 -2.99
N THR A 185 28.55 -20.54 -3.56
CA THR A 185 29.93 -20.93 -3.82
C THR A 185 30.38 -21.79 -2.66
N ARG A 186 30.53 -23.10 -2.90
CA ARG A 186 30.86 -24.06 -1.86
C ARG A 186 32.24 -23.66 -1.37
N ALA A 187 32.30 -22.79 -0.37
CA ALA A 187 33.53 -22.47 0.32
C ALA A 187 34.08 -23.82 0.80
N GLY A 188 35.22 -24.18 0.20
CA GLY A 188 35.98 -25.41 0.38
C GLY A 188 35.28 -26.54 1.12
N ARG A 189 34.84 -27.57 0.37
CA ARG A 189 35.16 -28.92 0.84
C ARG A 189 36.68 -29.00 0.84
N SER A 190 37.28 -28.63 1.95
CA SER A 190 38.65 -28.98 2.28
C SER A 190 38.67 -30.50 2.40
N THR A 191 38.96 -31.17 1.30
CA THR A 191 39.54 -32.51 1.34
C THR A 191 40.87 -32.35 2.06
N SER A 192 40.82 -32.45 3.39
CA SER A 192 42.00 -32.70 4.21
C SER A 192 42.38 -34.15 3.94
N ILE A 193 43.28 -34.31 2.99
CA ILE A 193 44.13 -35.49 2.84
C ILE A 193 45.18 -35.38 3.95
N TRP A 194 44.97 -36.13 5.03
CA TRP A 194 46.01 -36.66 5.89
C TRP A 194 45.62 -38.08 6.25
#